data_AF-A0A523YUB2-F1
#
_entry.id   AF-A0A523YUB2-F1
#
_cell.length_a   1.000
_cell.length_b   1.000
_cell.length_c   1.000
_cell.angle_alpha   90.00
_cell.angle_beta   90.00
_cell.angle_gamma   90.00
#
_symmetry.space_group_name_H-M   'P 1'
#
loop_
_entity.id
_entity.type
_entity.pdbx_description
1 polymer ?
#
loop_
_entity_poly.entity_id
_entity_poly.type
_entity_poly.pdbx_seq_one_letter_code
_entity_poly.pdbx_strand_id
1 'polypeptide(L)'
;MLSQIEDVERRLSSLEYELSRQEVIQQQSLYQKYLKEHVSLQPIVDAFRKYKALKEKIKDTKSLLNDPDREMRELARKEIDNLKDNLAKLEREMGLLLLPKDPKDEKNCILEIRAGTGGEEAALFVADLFRMYGYYIENKGWKMDILSQSPTGLGGFKELIALIEGQRVYSGLKYESGVHRVQRIPETESKGRIHTSAVTIAVLPEAEEVDVSIDPADLRIDVYRSSGPGGQSVNTTDSAVRITHIPTGSVVSCQDEKSQHKNKAKAMKVLRSRLLDIQQAEQRSKISEERKHMVGSGDRSERIRTYNFPQGRVTDHRIGLTVYRLEEVLHGELDLILHPLLAHFKAESEKGQAEQLL
;
A
#
# COMPACT_ATOMS: atom_id res chain seq x y z
N MET A 1 23.81 10.81 -1.90
CA MET A 1 23.97 9.34 -1.82
C MET A 1 24.87 8.90 -0.67
N LEU A 2 26.20 9.07 -0.72
CA LEU A 2 27.12 8.59 0.34
C LEU A 2 26.81 9.13 1.75
N SER A 3 26.60 10.45 1.90
CA SER A 3 26.22 11.04 3.19
C SER A 3 24.86 10.56 3.70
N GLN A 4 23.87 10.36 2.81
CA GLN A 4 22.56 9.81 3.19
C GLN A 4 22.66 8.37 3.71
N ILE A 5 23.56 7.56 3.15
CA ILE A 5 23.77 6.19 3.62
C ILE A 5 24.50 6.17 4.98
N GLU A 6 25.44 7.11 5.21
CA GLU A 6 26.07 7.28 6.53
C GLU A 6 25.05 7.70 7.60
N ASP A 7 24.08 8.54 7.25
CA ASP A 7 22.96 8.88 8.14
C ASP A 7 22.08 7.65 8.44
N VAL A 8 21.82 6.80 7.43
CA VAL A 8 21.11 5.52 7.61
C VAL A 8 21.89 4.56 8.53
N GLU A 9 23.21 4.46 8.36
CA GLU A 9 24.08 3.65 9.23
C GLU A 9 24.01 4.15 10.69
N ARG A 10 24.06 5.47 10.90
CA ARG A 10 23.88 6.07 12.23
C ARG A 10 22.50 5.80 12.82
N ARG A 11 21.44 5.89 12.00
CA ARG A 11 20.07 5.61 12.44
C ARG A 11 19.92 4.15 12.85
N LEU A 12 20.46 3.20 12.09
CA LEU A 12 20.44 1.79 12.44
C LEU A 12 21.13 1.54 13.80
N SER A 13 22.32 2.11 14.03
CA SER A 13 23.00 2.01 15.32
C SER A 13 22.21 2.65 16.47
N SER A 14 21.51 3.77 16.21
CA SER A 14 20.62 4.38 17.21
C SER A 14 19.42 3.49 17.54
N LEU A 15 18.85 2.82 16.54
CA LEU A 15 17.73 1.87 16.73
C LEU A 15 18.16 0.64 17.51
N GLU A 16 19.34 0.09 17.25
CA GLU A 16 19.90 -1.02 18.03
C GLU A 16 20.07 -0.65 19.51
N TYR A 17 20.53 0.59 19.76
CA TYR A 17 20.60 1.13 21.12
C TYR A 17 19.21 1.30 21.74
N GLU A 18 18.25 1.91 21.03
CA GLU A 18 16.87 2.10 21.51
C GLU A 18 16.14 0.78 21.78
N LEU A 19 16.33 -0.24 20.94
CA LEU A 19 15.78 -1.58 21.11
C LEU A 19 16.38 -2.33 22.31
N SER A 20 17.57 -1.95 22.76
CA SER A 20 18.20 -2.50 23.97
C SER A 20 17.67 -1.89 25.27
N ARG A 21 16.90 -0.80 25.19
CA ARG A 21 16.38 -0.07 26.35
C ARG A 21 15.12 -0.71 26.93
N GLN A 22 15.11 -0.87 28.26
CA GLN A 22 14.00 -1.48 28.98
C GLN A 22 12.68 -0.69 28.84
N GLU A 23 12.75 0.64 28.69
CA GLU A 23 11.56 1.50 28.52
C GLU A 23 10.83 1.24 27.19
N VAL A 24 11.57 0.91 26.14
CA VAL A 24 11.02 0.59 24.81
C VAL A 24 10.47 -0.84 24.80
N ILE A 25 11.17 -1.78 25.44
CA ILE A 25 10.72 -3.18 25.55
C ILE A 25 9.37 -3.28 26.28
N GLN A 26 9.13 -2.42 27.27
CA GLN A 26 7.85 -2.35 27.98
C GLN A 26 6.70 -1.79 27.12
N GLN A 27 6.99 -1.07 26.04
CA GLN A 27 6.01 -0.50 25.12
C GLN A 27 5.93 -1.32 23.82
N GLN A 28 5.05 -2.32 23.81
CA GLN A 28 4.93 -3.30 22.71
C GLN A 28 4.73 -2.65 21.32
N SER A 29 3.95 -1.57 21.24
CA SER A 29 3.73 -0.85 19.97
C SER A 29 4.98 -0.12 19.47
N LEU A 30 5.72 0.54 20.37
CA LEU A 30 6.95 1.25 20.03
C LEU A 30 8.06 0.27 19.64
N TYR A 31 8.18 -0.84 20.37
CA TYR A 31 9.13 -1.91 20.06
C TYR A 31 8.88 -2.51 18.67
N GLN A 32 7.63 -2.83 18.31
CA GLN A 32 7.29 -3.33 16.98
C GLN A 32 7.62 -2.31 15.88
N LYS A 33 7.39 -1.02 16.12
CA LYS A 33 7.73 0.04 15.17
C LYS A 33 9.23 0.11 14.91
N TYR A 34 10.05 0.13 15.95
CA TYR A 34 11.51 0.18 15.82
C TYR A 34 12.09 -1.10 15.21
N LEU A 35 11.51 -2.26 15.52
CA LEU A 35 11.90 -3.52 14.91
C LEU A 35 11.64 -3.52 13.40
N LYS A 36 10.47 -3.02 12.95
CA LYS A 36 10.18 -2.86 11.53
C LYS A 36 11.15 -1.89 10.85
N GLU A 37 11.43 -0.76 11.48
CA GLU A 37 12.41 0.22 10.98
C GLU A 37 13.80 -0.41 10.83
N HIS A 38 14.28 -1.14 11.85
CA HIS A 38 15.57 -1.84 11.82
C HIS A 38 15.66 -2.84 10.67
N VAL A 39 14.67 -3.73 10.54
CA VAL A 39 14.58 -4.72 9.45
C VAL A 39 14.57 -4.04 8.08
N SER A 40 13.95 -2.86 7.98
CA SER A 40 13.87 -2.13 6.71
C SER A 40 15.20 -1.50 6.27
N LEU A 41 16.04 -1.08 7.24
CA LEU A 41 17.30 -0.38 7.02
C LEU A 41 18.50 -1.34 6.93
N GLN A 42 18.43 -2.50 7.58
CA GLN A 42 19.50 -3.50 7.62
C GLN A 42 20.06 -3.85 6.23
N PRO A 43 19.24 -4.13 5.19
CA PRO A 43 19.75 -4.46 3.85
C PRO A 43 20.56 -3.31 3.22
N ILE A 44 20.18 -2.05 3.52
CA ILE A 44 20.87 -0.85 3.00
C ILE A 44 22.27 -0.76 3.61
N VAL A 45 22.37 -0.95 4.93
CA VAL A 45 23.64 -0.90 5.66
C VAL A 45 24.55 -2.08 5.26
N ASP A 46 24.00 -3.27 5.09
CA ASP A 46 24.77 -4.44 4.66
C ASP A 46 25.33 -4.26 3.24
N ALA A 47 24.53 -3.72 2.32
CA ALA A 47 25.00 -3.36 0.98
C ALA A 47 26.10 -2.28 1.03
N PHE A 48 25.96 -1.29 1.91
CA PHE A 48 26.97 -0.25 2.10
C PHE A 48 28.29 -0.76 2.69
N ARG A 49 28.23 -1.67 3.67
CA ARG A 49 29.42 -2.31 4.25
C ARG A 49 30.16 -3.13 3.19
N LYS A 50 29.44 -3.87 2.35
CA LYS A 50 30.01 -4.56 1.18
C LYS A 50 30.66 -3.58 0.22
N TYR A 51 30.04 -2.42 -0.03
CA TYR A 51 30.59 -1.38 -0.90
C TYR A 51 31.91 -0.81 -0.35
N LYS A 52 31.95 -0.46 0.94
CA LYS A 52 33.18 0.00 1.62
C LYS A 52 34.29 -1.06 1.51
N ALA A 53 33.97 -2.33 1.79
CA ALA A 53 34.93 -3.43 1.70
C ALA A 53 35.46 -3.62 0.27
N LEU A 54 34.59 -3.55 -0.75
CA LEU A 54 35.01 -3.68 -2.15
C LEU A 54 35.90 -2.51 -2.59
N LYS A 55 35.60 -1.30 -2.11
CA LYS A 55 36.37 -0.09 -2.41
C LYS A 55 37.77 -0.12 -1.78
N GLU A 56 37.89 -0.57 -0.52
CA GLU A 56 39.18 -0.83 0.10
C GLU A 56 39.92 -1.95 -0.64
N LYS A 57 39.26 -3.05 -1.02
CA LYS A 57 39.88 -4.12 -1.80
C LYS A 57 40.45 -3.61 -3.13
N ILE A 58 39.72 -2.74 -3.86
CA ILE A 58 40.23 -2.12 -5.10
C ILE A 58 41.48 -1.26 -4.82
N LYS A 59 41.49 -0.52 -3.71
CA LYS A 59 42.61 0.33 -3.31
C LYS A 59 43.84 -0.52 -2.96
N ASP A 60 43.65 -1.62 -2.23
CA ASP A 60 44.71 -2.56 -1.88
C ASP A 60 45.26 -3.25 -3.14
N THR A 61 44.41 -3.75 -4.03
CA THR A 61 44.84 -4.38 -5.29
C THR A 61 45.55 -3.40 -6.23
N LYS A 62 45.21 -2.10 -6.19
CA LYS A 62 45.94 -1.07 -6.97
C LYS A 62 47.41 -0.95 -6.55
N SER A 63 47.76 -1.24 -5.30
CA SER A 63 49.16 -1.21 -4.86
C SER A 63 50.03 -2.24 -5.59
N LEU A 64 49.43 -3.38 -6.00
CA LEU A 64 50.07 -4.46 -6.75
C LEU A 64 50.33 -4.10 -8.23
N LEU A 65 49.77 -2.99 -8.74
CA LEU A 65 50.06 -2.53 -10.10
C LEU A 65 51.49 -2.02 -10.28
N ASN A 66 52.18 -1.71 -9.18
CA ASN A 66 53.57 -1.30 -9.16
C ASN A 66 54.53 -2.46 -8.88
N ASP A 67 54.04 -3.70 -8.86
CA ASP A 67 54.88 -4.87 -8.65
C ASP A 67 55.90 -5.03 -9.80
N PRO A 68 57.17 -5.34 -9.50
CA PRO A 68 58.19 -5.56 -10.53
C PRO A 68 57.84 -6.71 -11.48
N ASP A 69 57.10 -7.72 -11.03
CA ASP A 69 56.67 -8.84 -11.86
C ASP A 69 55.55 -8.42 -12.83
N ARG A 70 55.72 -8.73 -14.11
CA ARG A 70 54.74 -8.45 -15.15
C ARG A 70 53.49 -9.32 -15.01
N GLU A 71 53.63 -10.58 -14.64
CA GLU A 71 52.48 -11.49 -14.49
C GLU A 71 51.58 -11.04 -13.34
N MET A 72 52.18 -10.63 -12.21
CA MET A 72 51.47 -10.06 -11.06
C MET A 72 50.70 -8.78 -11.42
N ARG A 73 51.31 -7.89 -12.23
CA ARG A 73 50.62 -6.67 -12.70
C ARG A 73 49.44 -6.97 -13.63
N GLU A 74 49.57 -7.96 -14.51
CA GLU A 74 48.48 -8.37 -15.40
C GLU A 74 47.33 -9.02 -14.61
N LEU A 75 47.65 -9.80 -13.58
CA LEU A 75 46.66 -10.42 -12.69
C LEU A 75 45.92 -9.38 -11.84
N ALA A 76 46.65 -8.40 -11.28
CA ALA A 76 46.09 -7.28 -10.54
C ALA A 76 45.15 -6.41 -11.40
N ARG A 77 45.49 -6.17 -12.68
CA ARG A 77 44.60 -5.45 -13.62
C ARG A 77 43.28 -6.18 -13.82
N LYS A 78 43.32 -7.49 -14.11
CA LYS A 78 42.11 -8.30 -14.29
C LYS A 78 41.26 -8.33 -13.02
N GLU A 79 41.87 -8.44 -11.85
CA GLU A 79 41.14 -8.41 -10.58
C GLU A 79 40.48 -7.04 -10.35
N ILE A 80 41.19 -5.93 -10.61
CA ILE A 80 40.63 -4.58 -10.49
C ILE A 80 39.43 -4.37 -11.41
N ASP A 81 39.48 -4.86 -12.66
CA ASP A 81 38.36 -4.72 -13.59
C ASP A 81 37.14 -5.51 -13.12
N ASN A 82 37.32 -6.74 -12.65
CA ASN A 82 36.23 -7.54 -12.06
C ASN A 82 35.67 -6.88 -10.78
N LEU A 83 36.53 -6.34 -9.92
CA LEU A 83 36.10 -5.61 -8.72
C LEU A 83 35.33 -4.34 -9.07
N LYS A 84 35.71 -3.60 -10.11
CA LYS A 84 34.96 -2.42 -10.60
C LYS A 84 33.60 -2.81 -11.15
N ASP A 85 33.49 -3.90 -11.90
CA ASP A 85 32.21 -4.39 -12.41
C ASP A 85 31.26 -4.77 -11.27
N ASN A 86 31.79 -5.44 -10.24
CA ASN A 86 31.04 -5.78 -9.04
C ASN A 86 30.67 -4.53 -8.23
N LEU A 87 31.55 -3.53 -8.16
CA LEU A 87 31.26 -2.23 -7.54
C LEU A 87 30.08 -1.55 -8.25
N ALA A 88 30.10 -1.51 -9.59
CA ALA A 88 29.06 -0.88 -10.40
C ALA A 88 27.71 -1.62 -10.33
N LYS A 89 27.72 -2.94 -10.12
CA LYS A 89 26.49 -3.71 -9.83
C LYS A 89 25.95 -3.37 -8.44
N LEU A 90 26.82 -3.31 -7.44
CA LEU A 90 26.46 -3.02 -6.06
C LEU A 90 25.98 -1.57 -5.89
N GLU A 91 26.57 -0.60 -6.59
CA GLU A 91 26.11 0.80 -6.61
C GLU A 91 24.69 0.91 -7.17
N ARG A 92 24.36 0.14 -8.22
CA ARG A 92 22.99 0.05 -8.73
C ARG A 92 22.05 -0.58 -7.70
N GLU A 93 22.43 -1.71 -7.10
CA GLU A 93 21.64 -2.37 -6.05
C GLU A 93 21.39 -1.45 -4.85
N MET A 94 22.41 -0.70 -4.41
CA MET A 94 22.28 0.29 -3.34
C MET A 94 21.38 1.47 -3.73
N GLY A 95 21.48 1.97 -4.96
CA GLY A 95 20.57 2.99 -5.47
C GLY A 95 19.11 2.53 -5.37
N LEU A 96 18.84 1.27 -5.71
CA LEU A 96 17.52 0.66 -5.59
C LEU A 96 17.02 0.54 -4.15
N LEU A 97 17.94 0.32 -3.19
CA LEU A 97 17.63 0.18 -1.77
C LEU A 97 17.36 1.54 -1.09
N LEU A 98 17.91 2.62 -1.64
CA LEU A 98 17.75 3.99 -1.12
C LEU A 98 16.48 4.69 -1.60
N LEU A 99 15.76 4.10 -2.55
CA LEU A 99 14.48 4.63 -2.97
C LEU A 99 13.51 4.62 -1.77
N PRO A 100 12.83 5.73 -1.48
CA PRO A 100 11.87 5.79 -0.39
C PRO A 100 10.80 4.73 -0.64
N LYS A 101 10.68 3.79 0.31
CA LYS A 101 9.67 2.76 0.27
C LYS A 101 8.30 3.42 0.48
N ASP A 102 7.31 3.06 -0.32
CA ASP A 102 5.94 3.50 -0.08
C ASP A 102 5.49 2.89 1.26
N PRO A 103 5.02 3.68 2.23
CA PRO A 103 4.53 3.15 3.51
C PRO A 103 3.38 2.15 3.35
N LYS A 104 2.69 2.15 2.20
CA LYS A 104 1.63 1.20 1.86
C LYS A 104 2.15 -0.15 1.34
N ASP A 105 3.41 -0.23 0.89
CA ASP A 105 3.95 -1.43 0.20
C ASP A 105 3.93 -2.71 1.04
N GLU A 106 4.06 -2.57 2.36
CA GLU A 106 4.07 -3.71 3.30
C GLU A 106 2.68 -4.11 3.78
N LYS A 107 1.64 -3.33 3.46
CA LYS A 107 0.29 -3.60 3.93
C LYS A 107 -0.34 -4.76 3.15
N ASN A 108 -1.26 -5.43 3.82
CA ASN A 108 -2.28 -6.26 3.16
C ASN A 108 -3.10 -5.39 2.21
N CYS A 109 -3.88 -6.01 1.33
CA CYS A 109 -4.75 -5.25 0.43
C CYS A 109 -6.14 -5.85 0.30
N ILE A 110 -7.09 -4.98 0.00
CA ILE A 110 -8.42 -5.33 -0.45
C ILE A 110 -8.42 -5.30 -1.97
N LEU A 111 -8.79 -6.42 -2.58
CA LEU A 111 -8.99 -6.56 -4.01
C LEU A 111 -10.49 -6.47 -4.31
N GLU A 112 -10.91 -5.40 -4.98
CA GLU A 112 -12.27 -5.24 -5.50
C GLU A 112 -12.28 -5.49 -7.01
N ILE A 113 -13.07 -6.45 -7.48
CA ILE A 113 -13.27 -6.73 -8.90
C ILE A 113 -14.74 -6.51 -9.23
N ARG A 114 -15.03 -5.62 -10.19
CA ARG A 114 -16.41 -5.26 -10.56
C ARG A 114 -16.64 -5.36 -12.06
N ALA A 115 -17.79 -5.88 -12.44
CA ALA A 115 -18.23 -5.92 -13.83
C ALA A 115 -18.44 -4.49 -14.36
N GLY A 116 -17.80 -4.16 -15.48
CA GLY A 116 -17.99 -2.90 -16.19
C GLY A 116 -18.89 -3.08 -17.41
N THR A 117 -18.46 -2.55 -18.55
CA THR A 117 -19.19 -2.69 -19.82
C THR A 117 -19.18 -4.14 -20.31
N GLY A 118 -20.34 -4.70 -20.67
CA GLY A 118 -20.44 -6.07 -21.21
C GLY A 118 -21.49 -6.96 -20.54
N GLY A 119 -22.18 -6.47 -19.50
CA GLY A 119 -23.29 -7.16 -18.87
C GLY A 119 -22.87 -8.51 -18.27
N GLU A 120 -23.61 -9.57 -18.57
CA GLU A 120 -23.34 -10.93 -18.07
C GLU A 120 -21.95 -11.44 -18.46
N GLU A 121 -21.44 -11.09 -19.64
CA GLU A 121 -20.09 -11.49 -20.06
C GLU A 121 -19.01 -10.83 -19.18
N ALA A 122 -19.20 -9.57 -18.81
CA ALA A 122 -18.29 -8.91 -17.87
C ALA A 122 -18.34 -9.61 -16.51
N ALA A 123 -19.52 -10.04 -16.05
CA ALA A 123 -19.67 -10.76 -14.79
C ALA A 123 -18.99 -12.15 -14.80
N LEU A 124 -19.04 -12.87 -15.91
CA LEU A 124 -18.28 -14.11 -16.09
C LEU A 124 -16.78 -13.85 -16.05
N PHE A 125 -16.33 -12.76 -16.70
CA PHE A 125 -14.92 -12.38 -16.69
C PHE A 125 -14.43 -11.94 -15.29
N VAL A 126 -15.30 -11.38 -14.43
CA VAL A 126 -14.97 -11.15 -13.00
C VAL A 126 -14.62 -12.47 -12.32
N ALA A 127 -15.38 -13.54 -12.57
CA ALA A 127 -15.09 -14.85 -12.00
C ALA A 127 -13.77 -15.43 -12.52
N ASP A 128 -13.46 -15.26 -13.81
CA ASP A 128 -12.17 -15.67 -14.39
C ASP A 128 -10.99 -14.95 -13.73
N LEU A 129 -11.08 -13.63 -13.59
CA LEU A 129 -10.03 -12.84 -12.95
C LEU A 129 -9.90 -13.21 -11.47
N PHE A 130 -11.01 -13.43 -10.76
CA PHE A 130 -10.96 -13.87 -9.38
C PHE A 130 -10.25 -15.21 -9.21
N ARG A 131 -10.54 -16.20 -10.08
CA ARG A 131 -9.83 -17.48 -10.09
C ARG A 131 -8.34 -17.30 -10.39
N MET A 132 -8.01 -16.48 -11.38
CA MET A 132 -6.63 -16.14 -11.74
C MET A 132 -5.85 -15.56 -10.55
N TYR A 133 -6.43 -14.60 -9.83
CA TYR A 133 -5.79 -14.06 -8.62
C TYR A 133 -5.72 -15.10 -7.51
N GLY A 134 -6.75 -15.94 -7.34
CA GLY A 134 -6.73 -17.04 -6.37
C GLY A 134 -5.51 -17.95 -6.55
N TYR A 135 -5.25 -18.42 -7.78
CA TYR A 135 -4.07 -19.22 -8.08
C TYR A 135 -2.76 -18.47 -7.80
N TYR A 136 -2.68 -17.20 -8.21
CA TYR A 136 -1.48 -16.38 -7.99
C TYR A 136 -1.18 -16.18 -6.49
N ILE A 137 -2.21 -15.88 -5.70
CA ILE A 137 -2.12 -15.66 -4.25
C ILE A 137 -1.65 -16.94 -3.56
N GLU A 138 -2.24 -18.09 -3.90
CA GLU A 138 -1.85 -19.39 -3.35
C GLU A 138 -0.40 -19.72 -3.67
N ASN A 139 0.04 -19.51 -4.92
CA ASN A 139 1.44 -19.71 -5.34
C ASN A 139 2.43 -18.81 -4.60
N LYS A 140 2.02 -17.60 -4.18
CA LYS A 140 2.84 -16.69 -3.36
C LYS A 140 2.80 -17.02 -1.86
N GLY A 141 2.00 -18.01 -1.43
CA GLY A 141 1.80 -18.35 -0.03
C GLY A 141 1.03 -17.28 0.75
N TRP A 142 0.25 -16.46 0.04
CA TRP A 142 -0.64 -15.48 0.64
C TRP A 142 -1.99 -16.12 0.97
N LYS A 143 -2.74 -15.49 1.89
CA LYS A 143 -4.09 -15.92 2.26
C LYS A 143 -5.10 -14.98 1.64
N MET A 144 -6.21 -15.52 1.12
CA MET A 144 -7.32 -14.75 0.57
C MET A 144 -8.62 -15.11 1.27
N ASP A 145 -9.29 -14.09 1.82
CA ASP A 145 -10.58 -14.21 2.47
C ASP A 145 -11.62 -13.37 1.72
N ILE A 146 -12.73 -13.98 1.31
CA ILE A 146 -13.81 -13.27 0.61
C ILE A 146 -14.61 -12.45 1.63
N LEU A 147 -14.67 -11.13 1.43
CA LEU A 147 -15.42 -10.21 2.28
C LEU A 147 -16.85 -10.03 1.79
N SER A 148 -17.04 -9.92 0.47
CA SER A 148 -18.35 -9.71 -0.15
C SER A 148 -18.36 -10.25 -1.57
N GLN A 149 -19.51 -10.77 -2.00
CA GLN A 149 -19.73 -11.25 -3.37
C GLN A 149 -21.16 -10.99 -3.80
N SER A 150 -21.32 -10.59 -5.06
CA SER A 150 -22.62 -10.37 -5.71
C SER A 150 -22.74 -11.30 -6.93
N PRO A 151 -23.17 -12.56 -6.76
CA PRO A 151 -23.25 -13.52 -7.84
C PRO A 151 -24.38 -13.21 -8.83
N THR A 152 -24.24 -13.71 -10.05
CA THR A 152 -25.22 -13.67 -11.13
C THR A 152 -25.79 -15.07 -11.38
N GLY A 153 -26.93 -15.16 -12.09
CA GLY A 153 -27.59 -16.44 -12.37
C GLY A 153 -26.78 -17.38 -13.28
N LEU A 154 -25.76 -16.88 -13.98
CA LEU A 154 -24.91 -17.64 -14.91
C LEU A 154 -23.54 -18.01 -14.31
N GLY A 155 -23.33 -17.82 -13.00
CA GLY A 155 -22.09 -18.20 -12.32
C GLY A 155 -20.98 -17.15 -12.36
N GLY A 156 -21.24 -15.96 -12.91
CA GLY A 156 -20.36 -14.78 -12.80
C GLY A 156 -20.66 -13.93 -11.56
N PHE A 157 -19.91 -12.85 -11.37
CA PHE A 157 -20.14 -11.89 -10.28
C PHE A 157 -20.24 -10.45 -10.80
N LYS A 158 -21.20 -9.67 -10.29
CA LYS A 158 -21.24 -8.22 -10.52
C LYS A 158 -20.14 -7.49 -9.76
N GLU A 159 -19.87 -7.96 -8.55
CA GLU A 159 -18.87 -7.43 -7.64
C GLU A 159 -18.33 -8.58 -6.79
N LEU A 160 -17.03 -8.60 -6.57
CA LEU A 160 -16.36 -9.48 -5.63
C LEU A 160 -15.27 -8.69 -4.90
N ILE A 161 -15.29 -8.77 -3.57
CA ILE A 161 -14.33 -8.11 -2.69
C ILE A 161 -13.65 -9.17 -1.83
N ALA A 162 -12.32 -9.20 -1.87
CA ALA A 162 -11.51 -10.10 -1.06
C ALA A 162 -10.40 -9.36 -0.31
N LEU A 163 -10.13 -9.79 0.91
CA LEU A 163 -8.94 -9.41 1.69
C LEU A 163 -7.81 -10.36 1.33
N ILE A 164 -6.62 -9.82 1.08
CA ILE A 164 -5.43 -10.61 0.79
C ILE A 164 -4.37 -10.28 1.84
N GLU A 165 -4.00 -11.29 2.61
CA GLU A 165 -3.06 -11.19 3.73
C GLU A 165 -1.73 -11.88 3.38
N GLY A 166 -0.63 -11.23 3.71
CA GLY A 166 0.70 -11.80 3.47
C GLY A 166 1.81 -10.77 3.49
N GLN A 167 3.01 -11.19 3.10
CA GLN A 167 4.15 -10.29 3.02
C GLN A 167 4.11 -9.46 1.73
N ARG A 168 4.10 -8.13 1.87
CA ARG A 168 4.24 -7.16 0.75
C ARG A 168 3.16 -7.29 -0.34
N VAL A 169 1.94 -7.68 0.05
CA VAL A 169 0.83 -7.95 -0.87
C VAL A 169 0.50 -6.73 -1.72
N TYR A 170 0.28 -5.57 -1.09
CA TYR A 170 -0.07 -4.34 -1.82
C TYR A 170 0.98 -3.99 -2.87
N SER A 171 2.27 -4.09 -2.55
CA SER A 171 3.34 -3.78 -3.51
C SER A 171 3.35 -4.69 -4.74
N GLY A 172 2.93 -5.95 -4.58
CA GLY A 172 2.86 -6.93 -5.66
C GLY A 172 1.64 -6.73 -6.56
N LEU A 173 0.52 -6.27 -6.01
CA LEU A 173 -0.75 -6.14 -6.73
C LEU A 173 -1.12 -4.70 -7.11
N LYS A 174 -0.43 -3.66 -6.61
CA LYS A 174 -0.81 -2.25 -6.86
C LYS A 174 -0.92 -1.86 -8.34
N TYR A 175 -0.21 -2.56 -9.22
CA TYR A 175 -0.27 -2.33 -10.67
C TYR A 175 -1.40 -3.10 -11.37
N GLU A 176 -2.22 -3.84 -10.65
CA GLU A 176 -3.45 -4.46 -11.18
C GLU A 176 -4.63 -3.51 -11.13
N SER A 177 -4.53 -2.37 -10.44
CA SER A 177 -5.58 -1.36 -10.40
C SER A 177 -5.81 -0.74 -11.79
N GLY A 178 -7.05 -0.79 -12.27
CA GLY A 178 -7.47 -0.21 -13.54
C GLY A 178 -8.52 -1.04 -14.28
N VAL A 179 -8.73 -0.71 -15.57
CA VAL A 179 -9.69 -1.41 -16.43
C VAL A 179 -9.04 -2.56 -17.20
N HIS A 180 -9.58 -3.77 -17.02
CA HIS A 180 -9.19 -5.00 -17.69
C HIS A 180 -10.20 -5.33 -18.78
N ARG A 181 -9.75 -5.28 -20.03
CA ARG A 181 -10.59 -5.55 -21.21
C ARG A 181 -10.48 -6.99 -21.65
N VAL A 182 -11.59 -7.65 -21.95
CA VAL A 182 -11.61 -9.00 -22.54
C VAL A 182 -12.21 -8.97 -23.94
N GLN A 183 -11.64 -9.78 -24.84
CA GLN A 183 -12.16 -10.03 -26.18
C GLN A 183 -12.26 -11.53 -26.39
N ARG A 184 -13.49 -12.06 -26.38
CA ARG A 184 -13.78 -13.48 -26.62
C ARG A 184 -15.18 -13.66 -27.18
N ILE A 185 -15.50 -14.89 -27.60
CA ILE A 185 -16.87 -15.30 -27.89
C ILE A 185 -17.50 -15.65 -26.54
N PRO A 186 -18.51 -14.90 -26.06
CA PRO A 186 -19.17 -15.18 -24.79
C PRO A 186 -19.86 -16.54 -24.80
N GLU A 187 -19.97 -17.18 -23.64
CA GLU A 187 -20.80 -18.37 -23.48
C GLU A 187 -22.29 -18.09 -23.74
N THR A 188 -22.70 -16.84 -23.57
CA THR A 188 -24.07 -16.37 -23.79
C THR A 188 -24.38 -16.05 -25.27
N GLU A 189 -23.42 -16.15 -26.18
CA GLU A 189 -23.57 -15.76 -27.59
C GLU A 189 -23.77 -16.98 -28.51
N SER A 190 -24.86 -16.97 -29.30
CA SER A 190 -25.21 -18.09 -30.18
C SER A 190 -24.59 -18.01 -31.59
N LYS A 191 -24.14 -16.83 -32.04
CA LYS A 191 -23.67 -16.59 -33.42
C LYS A 191 -22.15 -16.59 -33.58
N GLY A 192 -21.40 -16.91 -32.52
CA GLY A 192 -19.93 -16.97 -32.56
C GLY A 192 -19.26 -15.61 -32.76
N ARG A 193 -19.92 -14.51 -32.40
CA ARG A 193 -19.36 -13.16 -32.54
C ARG A 193 -18.44 -12.86 -31.36
N ILE A 194 -17.32 -12.19 -31.64
CA ILE A 194 -16.41 -11.72 -30.60
C ILE A 194 -17.01 -10.48 -29.96
N HIS A 195 -17.24 -10.54 -28.66
CA HIS A 195 -17.64 -9.38 -27.86
C HIS A 195 -16.42 -8.79 -27.17
N THR A 196 -16.51 -7.49 -26.89
CA THR A 196 -15.50 -6.78 -26.10
C THR A 196 -16.15 -6.28 -24.83
N SER A 197 -15.69 -6.78 -23.70
CA SER A 197 -16.18 -6.44 -22.36
C SER A 197 -15.05 -5.86 -21.51
N ALA A 198 -15.40 -5.24 -20.39
CA ALA A 198 -14.48 -4.59 -19.46
C ALA A 198 -14.87 -4.90 -18.02
N VAL A 199 -13.85 -5.06 -17.17
CA VAL A 199 -13.94 -5.25 -15.73
C VAL A 199 -13.02 -4.22 -15.08
N THR A 200 -13.43 -3.67 -13.95
CA THR A 200 -12.58 -2.76 -13.16
C THR A 200 -12.01 -3.49 -11.97
N ILE A 201 -10.73 -3.26 -11.69
CA ILE A 201 -10.03 -3.77 -10.52
C ILE A 201 -9.54 -2.58 -9.69
N ALA A 202 -9.82 -2.60 -8.39
CA ALA A 202 -9.23 -1.69 -7.43
C ALA A 202 -8.45 -2.49 -6.38
N VAL A 203 -7.17 -2.14 -6.22
CA VAL A 203 -6.32 -2.68 -5.15
C VAL A 203 -6.09 -1.57 -4.14
N LEU A 204 -6.68 -1.75 -2.95
CA LEU A 204 -6.64 -0.76 -1.87
C LEU A 204 -5.78 -1.31 -0.73
N PRO A 205 -4.87 -0.53 -0.14
CA PRO A 205 -4.13 -0.98 1.04
C PRO A 205 -5.11 -1.13 2.21
N GLU A 206 -4.85 -2.11 3.09
CA GLU A 206 -5.63 -2.25 4.32
C GLU A 206 -5.54 -0.97 5.17
N ALA A 207 -6.70 -0.43 5.53
CA ALA A 207 -6.81 0.77 6.35
C ALA A 207 -6.64 0.41 7.83
N GLU A 208 -5.98 1.27 8.58
CA GLU A 208 -5.94 1.17 10.04
C GLU A 208 -7.27 1.67 10.63
N GLU A 209 -7.72 1.03 11.71
CA GLU A 209 -8.86 1.52 12.46
C GLU A 209 -8.56 2.89 13.05
N VAL A 210 -9.48 3.83 12.84
CA VAL A 210 -9.37 5.18 13.37
C VAL A 210 -9.86 5.18 14.81
N ASP A 211 -8.92 5.25 15.76
CA ASP A 211 -9.25 5.52 17.16
C ASP A 211 -9.20 7.02 17.45
N VAL A 212 -10.30 7.56 17.98
CA VAL A 212 -10.43 8.99 18.27
C VAL A 212 -9.93 9.25 19.69
N SER A 213 -8.65 9.61 19.80
CA SER A 213 -8.11 10.21 21.01
C SER A 213 -8.57 11.67 21.10
N ILE A 214 -9.17 12.06 22.23
CA ILE A 214 -9.61 13.44 22.50
C ILE A 214 -8.67 14.01 23.55
N ASP A 215 -7.89 15.02 23.20
CA ASP A 215 -7.09 15.78 24.15
C ASP A 215 -8.01 16.70 24.98
N PRO A 216 -7.95 16.66 26.33
CA PRO A 216 -8.65 17.61 27.18
C PRO A 216 -8.37 19.09 26.86
N ALA A 217 -7.20 19.43 26.33
CA ALA A 217 -6.83 20.80 25.97
C ALA A 217 -7.67 21.37 24.80
N ASP A 218 -8.18 20.49 23.93
CA ASP A 218 -8.97 20.86 22.75
C ASP A 218 -10.46 21.05 23.05
N LEU A 219 -10.87 20.92 24.33
CA LEU A 219 -12.25 20.97 24.76
C LEU A 219 -12.55 22.24 25.54
N ARG A 220 -13.47 23.05 25.01
CA ARG A 220 -14.13 24.10 25.79
C ARG A 220 -15.38 23.55 26.45
N ILE A 221 -15.40 23.56 27.78
CA ILE A 221 -16.53 23.05 28.58
C ILE A 221 -17.25 24.24 29.21
N ASP A 222 -18.45 24.52 28.72
CA ASP A 222 -19.34 25.56 29.22
C ASP A 222 -20.40 24.90 30.13
N VAL A 223 -20.59 25.43 31.34
CA VAL A 223 -21.56 24.92 32.31
C VAL A 223 -22.61 26.00 32.54
N TYR A 224 -23.89 25.62 32.49
CA TYR A 224 -25.00 26.56 32.60
C TYR A 224 -26.24 25.93 33.25
N ARG A 225 -27.26 26.74 33.50
CA ARG A 225 -28.52 26.29 34.11
C ARG A 225 -29.30 25.42 33.13
N SER A 226 -29.80 24.29 33.64
CA SER A 226 -30.65 23.39 32.87
C SER A 226 -31.97 24.06 32.50
N SER A 227 -32.56 23.63 31.39
CA SER A 227 -33.87 24.11 30.93
C SER A 227 -34.91 22.99 31.02
N GLY A 228 -36.10 23.29 31.56
CA GLY A 228 -37.22 22.33 31.62
C GLY A 228 -37.96 22.27 32.95
N PRO A 229 -38.96 21.37 33.08
CA PRO A 229 -39.75 21.21 34.30
C PRO A 229 -38.90 20.63 35.43
N GLY A 230 -38.57 21.44 36.44
CA GLY A 230 -37.81 20.95 37.60
C GLY A 230 -37.69 21.93 38.76
N GLY A 231 -38.83 22.45 39.23
CA GLY A 231 -38.94 23.14 40.52
C GLY A 231 -37.86 24.22 40.78
N GLN A 232 -37.49 24.40 42.05
CA GLN A 232 -36.47 25.39 42.43
C GLN A 232 -35.04 24.97 42.03
N SER A 233 -34.76 23.65 42.00
CA SER A 233 -33.41 23.12 41.72
C SER A 233 -32.92 23.43 40.31
N VAL A 234 -33.80 23.48 39.31
CA VAL A 234 -33.45 23.85 37.93
C VAL A 234 -33.04 25.33 37.81
N ASN A 235 -33.60 26.21 38.65
CA ASN A 235 -33.30 27.64 38.61
C ASN A 235 -32.02 28.03 39.37
N THR A 236 -31.56 27.18 40.29
CA THR A 236 -30.41 27.49 41.17
C THR A 236 -29.18 26.63 40.90
N THR A 237 -29.32 25.45 40.29
CA THR A 237 -28.22 24.48 40.12
C THR A 237 -27.71 24.42 38.68
N ASP A 238 -26.44 24.76 38.47
CA ASP A 238 -25.76 24.69 37.18
C ASP A 238 -25.39 23.23 36.86
N SER A 239 -26.32 22.52 36.21
CA SER A 239 -26.21 21.09 35.92
C SER A 239 -26.07 20.77 34.43
N ALA A 240 -26.41 21.69 33.52
CA ALA A 240 -26.27 21.48 32.08
C ALA A 240 -24.81 21.71 31.64
N VAL A 241 -24.33 20.85 30.74
CA VAL A 241 -22.95 20.91 30.23
C VAL A 241 -22.99 20.98 28.72
N ARG A 242 -22.24 21.93 28.15
CA ARG A 242 -21.95 22.02 26.71
C ARG A 242 -20.45 21.86 26.52
N ILE A 243 -20.07 20.93 25.65
CA ILE A 243 -18.68 20.68 25.27
C ILE A 243 -18.53 21.09 23.81
N THR A 244 -17.52 21.91 23.53
CA THR A 244 -17.12 22.32 22.19
C THR A 244 -15.72 21.80 21.91
N HIS A 245 -15.57 20.99 20.87
CA HIS A 245 -14.25 20.58 20.38
C HIS A 245 -13.70 21.68 19.47
N ILE A 246 -12.71 22.43 19.94
CA ILE A 246 -12.19 23.65 19.31
C ILE A 246 -11.68 23.37 17.87
N PRO A 247 -10.89 22.31 17.60
CA PRO A 247 -10.36 22.06 16.27
C PRO A 247 -11.43 21.77 15.21
N THR A 248 -12.49 21.04 15.57
CA THR A 248 -13.54 20.64 14.61
C THR A 248 -14.77 21.55 14.64
N GLY A 249 -14.89 22.45 15.62
CA GLY A 249 -16.10 23.23 15.88
C GLY A 249 -17.32 22.42 16.33
N SER A 250 -17.19 21.13 16.60
CA SER A 250 -18.32 20.28 17.03
C SER A 250 -18.80 20.63 18.44
N VAL A 251 -20.08 20.97 18.55
CA VAL A 251 -20.73 21.33 19.84
C VAL A 251 -21.73 20.25 20.26
N VAL A 252 -21.62 19.77 21.49
CA VAL A 252 -22.54 18.80 22.10
C VAL A 252 -22.99 19.32 23.46
N SER A 253 -24.28 19.24 23.76
CA SER A 253 -24.85 19.62 25.06
C SER A 253 -25.66 18.48 25.68
N CYS A 254 -25.59 18.34 27.00
CA CYS A 254 -26.36 17.34 27.77
C CYS A 254 -26.91 17.97 29.05
N GLN A 255 -28.20 17.74 29.35
CA GLN A 255 -28.88 18.24 30.55
C GLN A 255 -29.84 17.21 31.19
N ASP A 256 -29.73 15.93 30.81
CA ASP A 256 -30.70 14.88 31.21
C ASP A 256 -30.64 14.53 32.70
N GLU A 257 -29.46 14.64 33.32
CA GLU A 257 -29.24 14.27 34.71
C GLU A 257 -29.19 15.49 35.63
N LYS A 258 -29.55 15.30 36.90
CA LYS A 258 -29.39 16.34 37.93
C LYS A 258 -27.92 16.66 38.26
N SER A 259 -26.98 15.78 37.88
CA SER A 259 -25.55 15.90 38.18
C SER A 259 -24.76 16.36 36.96
N GLN A 260 -24.02 17.47 37.12
CA GLN A 260 -23.11 18.01 36.12
C GLN A 260 -22.07 16.98 35.64
N HIS A 261 -21.49 16.19 36.56
CA HIS A 261 -20.47 15.19 36.22
C HIS A 261 -21.04 14.08 35.32
N LYS A 262 -22.29 13.65 35.59
CA LYS A 262 -22.98 12.66 34.75
C LYS A 262 -23.31 13.24 33.36
N ASN A 263 -23.75 14.50 33.30
CA ASN A 263 -23.99 15.20 32.03
C ASN A 263 -22.70 15.41 31.23
N LYS A 264 -21.58 15.75 31.88
CA LYS A 264 -20.26 15.85 31.25
C LYS A 264 -19.81 14.51 30.67
N ALA A 265 -19.97 13.41 31.41
CA ALA A 265 -19.61 12.07 30.93
C ALA A 265 -20.46 11.64 29.73
N LYS A 266 -21.79 11.90 29.75
CA LYS A 266 -22.68 11.65 28.62
C LYS A 266 -22.32 12.52 27.40
N ALA A 267 -22.13 13.83 27.60
CA ALA A 267 -21.71 14.74 26.54
C ALA A 267 -20.38 14.33 25.91
N MET A 268 -19.40 13.87 26.70
CA MET A 268 -18.12 13.37 26.19
C MET A 268 -18.29 12.10 25.34
N LYS A 269 -19.17 11.16 25.75
CA LYS A 269 -19.47 9.96 24.94
C LYS A 269 -20.09 10.33 23.59
N VAL A 270 -21.05 11.26 23.60
CA VAL A 270 -21.71 11.74 22.37
C VAL A 270 -20.71 12.50 21.49
N LEU A 271 -19.84 13.32 22.08
CA LEU A 271 -18.78 14.01 21.36
C LEU A 271 -17.82 13.03 20.70
N ARG A 272 -17.36 11.99 21.42
CA ARG A 272 -16.50 10.95 20.84
C ARG A 272 -17.16 10.24 19.67
N SER A 273 -18.44 9.86 19.79
CA SER A 273 -19.18 9.25 18.69
C SER A 273 -19.26 10.19 17.48
N ARG A 274 -19.56 11.48 17.69
CA ARG A 274 -19.66 12.45 16.60
C ARG A 274 -18.31 12.71 15.92
N LEU A 275 -17.23 12.79 16.68
CA LEU A 275 -15.88 12.95 16.13
C LEU A 275 -15.44 11.71 15.34
N LEU A 276 -15.78 10.51 15.83
CA LEU A 276 -15.56 9.26 15.12
C LEU A 276 -16.31 9.24 13.78
N ASP A 277 -17.59 9.63 13.77
CA ASP A 277 -18.39 9.70 12.55
C ASP A 277 -17.79 10.67 11.52
N ILE A 278 -17.30 11.84 11.96
CA ILE A 278 -16.65 12.83 11.09
C ILE A 278 -15.37 12.25 10.48
N GLN A 279 -14.49 11.66 11.30
CA GLN A 279 -13.22 11.12 10.81
C GLN A 279 -13.46 9.91 9.88
N GLN A 280 -14.41 9.03 10.22
CA GLN A 280 -14.80 7.93 9.35
C GLN A 280 -15.38 8.43 8.02
N ALA A 281 -16.20 9.48 8.04
CA ALA A 281 -16.75 10.07 6.82
C ALA A 281 -15.65 10.67 5.93
N GLU A 282 -14.68 11.38 6.52
CA GLU A 282 -13.54 11.93 5.80
C GLU A 282 -12.68 10.82 5.19
N GLN A 283 -12.36 9.78 5.95
CA GLN A 283 -11.60 8.62 5.47
C GLN A 283 -12.33 7.89 4.34
N ARG A 284 -13.64 7.66 4.48
CA ARG A 284 -14.47 7.06 3.42
C ARG A 284 -14.47 7.91 2.15
N SER A 285 -14.51 9.24 2.29
CA SER A 285 -14.43 10.17 1.15
C SER A 285 -13.10 10.04 0.43
N LYS A 286 -11.98 10.07 1.17
CA LYS A 286 -10.62 9.89 0.61
C LYS A 286 -10.47 8.56 -0.12
N ILE A 287 -10.89 7.46 0.50
CA ILE A 287 -10.85 6.12 -0.12
C ILE A 287 -11.75 6.09 -1.37
N SER A 288 -12.92 6.72 -1.31
CA SER A 288 -13.81 6.77 -2.47
C SER A 288 -13.22 7.56 -3.63
N GLU A 289 -12.49 8.65 -3.37
CA GLU A 289 -11.80 9.44 -4.39
C GLU A 289 -10.61 8.69 -4.97
N GLU A 290 -9.76 8.10 -4.12
CA GLU A 290 -8.63 7.25 -4.54
C GLU A 290 -9.13 6.10 -5.43
N ARG A 291 -10.18 5.40 -5.01
CA ARG A 291 -10.80 4.33 -5.79
C ARG A 291 -11.32 4.82 -7.14
N LYS A 292 -12.03 5.97 -7.18
CA LYS A 292 -12.52 6.54 -8.45
C LYS A 292 -11.36 6.85 -9.41
N HIS A 293 -10.24 7.36 -8.88
CA HIS A 293 -9.05 7.61 -9.68
C HIS A 293 -8.41 6.31 -10.22
N MET A 294 -8.43 5.22 -9.43
CA MET A 294 -7.89 3.92 -9.85
C MET A 294 -8.71 3.26 -10.96
N VAL A 295 -10.05 3.23 -10.83
CA VAL A 295 -10.92 2.47 -11.75
C VAL A 295 -11.43 3.29 -12.94
N GLY A 296 -11.40 4.63 -12.83
CA GLY A 296 -11.95 5.53 -13.83
C GLY A 296 -13.47 5.36 -14.00
N SER A 297 -13.92 5.43 -15.25
CA SER A 297 -15.34 5.27 -15.62
C SER A 297 -15.79 3.81 -15.77
N GLY A 298 -14.84 2.88 -15.85
CA GLY A 298 -15.10 1.48 -16.19
C GLY A 298 -15.43 1.24 -17.68
N ASP A 299 -15.18 2.24 -18.53
CA ASP A 299 -15.33 2.10 -19.98
C ASP A 299 -14.16 1.33 -20.62
N ARG A 300 -14.44 0.66 -21.73
CA ARG A 300 -13.48 -0.16 -22.49
C ARG A 300 -12.31 0.62 -23.09
N SER A 301 -12.42 1.94 -23.16
CA SER A 301 -11.41 2.84 -23.72
C SER A 301 -10.22 3.04 -22.76
N GLU A 302 -10.47 3.08 -21.45
CA GLU A 302 -9.51 3.34 -20.36
C GLU A 302 -8.71 2.09 -19.94
N ARG A 303 -8.59 1.11 -20.84
CA ARG A 303 -7.97 -0.18 -20.55
C ARG A 303 -6.49 -0.04 -20.20
N ILE A 304 -6.09 -0.67 -19.10
CA ILE A 304 -4.67 -0.92 -18.80
C ILE A 304 -4.21 -2.23 -19.42
N ARG A 305 -5.11 -3.22 -19.51
CA ARG A 305 -4.78 -4.56 -20.03
C ARG A 305 -5.86 -5.08 -20.97
N THR A 306 -5.47 -5.86 -21.97
CA THR A 306 -6.39 -6.59 -22.85
C THR A 306 -6.07 -8.07 -22.87
N TYR A 307 -7.08 -8.88 -22.56
CA TYR A 307 -7.09 -10.33 -22.68
C TYR A 307 -7.80 -10.69 -23.98
N ASN A 308 -7.05 -11.18 -24.96
CA ASN A 308 -7.57 -11.53 -26.28
C ASN A 308 -7.51 -13.04 -26.45
N PHE A 309 -8.67 -13.70 -26.31
CA PHE A 309 -8.80 -15.15 -26.41
C PHE A 309 -8.57 -15.69 -27.82
N PRO A 310 -9.11 -15.08 -28.91
CA PRO A 310 -8.87 -15.56 -30.27
C PRO A 310 -7.38 -15.66 -30.65
N GLN A 311 -6.54 -14.79 -30.08
CA GLN A 311 -5.09 -14.77 -30.34
C GLN A 311 -4.27 -15.33 -29.18
N GLY A 312 -4.91 -15.85 -28.12
CA GLY A 312 -4.23 -16.43 -26.96
C GLY A 312 -3.25 -15.48 -26.26
N ARG A 313 -3.52 -14.17 -26.25
CA ARG A 313 -2.56 -13.17 -25.77
C ARG A 313 -3.13 -12.22 -24.72
N VAL A 314 -2.24 -11.72 -23.87
CA VAL A 314 -2.48 -10.65 -22.92
C VAL A 314 -1.54 -9.50 -23.23
N THR A 315 -2.08 -8.29 -23.38
CA THR A 315 -1.30 -7.08 -23.62
C THR A 315 -1.53 -6.07 -22.52
N ASP A 316 -0.47 -5.62 -21.86
CA ASP A 316 -0.50 -4.47 -20.95
C ASP A 316 -0.09 -3.21 -21.73
N HIS A 317 -1.03 -2.27 -21.86
CA HIS A 317 -0.87 -1.09 -22.73
C HIS A 317 0.02 -0.02 -22.10
N ARG A 318 0.28 -0.07 -20.79
CA ARG A 318 1.09 0.93 -20.09
C ARG A 318 2.55 0.88 -20.50
N ILE A 319 3.07 -0.33 -20.72
CA ILE A 319 4.46 -0.58 -21.13
C ILE A 319 4.55 -1.22 -22.53
N GLY A 320 3.41 -1.45 -23.20
CA GLY A 320 3.34 -2.10 -24.51
C GLY A 320 3.73 -3.58 -24.50
N LEU A 321 3.78 -4.24 -23.33
CA LEU A 321 4.16 -5.63 -23.19
C LEU A 321 3.05 -6.55 -23.69
N THR A 322 3.38 -7.52 -24.54
CA THR A 322 2.45 -8.55 -25.01
C THR A 322 3.00 -9.93 -24.71
N VAL A 323 2.18 -10.77 -24.09
CA VAL A 323 2.49 -12.16 -23.72
C VAL A 323 1.50 -13.09 -24.44
N TYR A 324 2.00 -14.05 -25.22
CA TYR A 324 1.19 -15.02 -25.98
C TYR A 324 0.93 -16.32 -25.19
N ARG A 325 0.67 -16.18 -23.90
CA ARG A 325 0.47 -17.31 -22.96
C ARG A 325 -0.74 -17.04 -22.07
N LEU A 326 -1.88 -16.77 -22.69
CA LEU A 326 -3.11 -16.39 -21.99
C LEU A 326 -3.55 -17.43 -20.96
N GLU A 327 -3.50 -18.72 -21.30
CA GLU A 327 -3.93 -19.77 -20.38
C GLU A 327 -3.05 -19.84 -19.14
N GLU A 328 -1.72 -19.78 -19.28
CA GLU A 328 -0.79 -19.72 -18.13
C GLU A 328 -1.09 -18.51 -17.24
N VAL A 329 -1.32 -17.34 -17.85
CA VAL A 329 -1.67 -16.13 -17.11
C VAL A 329 -2.96 -16.32 -16.32
N LEU A 330 -4.01 -16.91 -16.92
CA LEU A 330 -5.28 -17.21 -16.24
C LEU A 330 -5.16 -18.26 -15.13
N HIS A 331 -4.13 -19.13 -15.18
CA HIS A 331 -3.79 -20.09 -14.13
C HIS A 331 -2.84 -19.52 -13.07
N GLY A 332 -2.62 -18.20 -13.05
CA GLY A 332 -1.89 -17.52 -11.97
C GLY A 332 -0.44 -17.18 -12.27
N GLU A 333 0.08 -17.42 -13.48
CA GLU A 333 1.43 -16.98 -13.90
C GLU A 333 1.50 -15.48 -14.22
N LEU A 334 1.04 -14.64 -13.28
CA LEU A 334 1.00 -13.18 -13.41
C LEU A 334 2.38 -12.53 -13.35
N ASP A 335 3.39 -13.22 -12.81
CA ASP A 335 4.78 -12.74 -12.73
C ASP A 335 5.36 -12.39 -14.11
N LEU A 336 4.87 -13.04 -15.17
CA LEU A 336 5.23 -12.74 -16.56
C LEU A 336 4.90 -11.31 -16.98
N ILE A 337 3.91 -10.70 -16.32
CA ILE A 337 3.42 -9.34 -16.60
C ILE A 337 3.84 -8.39 -15.47
N LEU A 338 3.70 -8.82 -14.22
CA LEU A 338 3.97 -8.00 -13.04
C LEU A 338 5.46 -7.67 -12.89
N HIS A 339 6.39 -8.61 -13.13
CA HIS A 339 7.82 -8.32 -12.99
C HIS A 339 8.31 -7.24 -13.98
N PRO A 340 7.98 -7.30 -15.29
CA PRO A 340 8.31 -6.21 -16.21
C PRO A 340 7.68 -4.86 -15.84
N LEU A 341 6.42 -4.85 -15.38
CA LEU A 341 5.74 -3.63 -14.94
C LEU A 341 6.44 -3.02 -13.72
N LEU A 342 6.76 -3.84 -12.72
CA LEU A 342 7.49 -3.42 -11.53
C LEU A 342 8.84 -2.81 -11.91
N ALA A 343 9.59 -3.45 -12.81
CA ALA A 343 10.87 -2.93 -13.28
C ALA A 343 10.71 -1.58 -14.01
N HIS A 344 9.69 -1.44 -14.87
CA HIS A 344 9.42 -0.21 -15.61
C HIS A 344 9.07 0.96 -14.69
N PHE A 345 8.07 0.79 -13.82
CA PHE A 345 7.64 1.85 -12.91
C PHE A 345 8.69 2.22 -11.87
N LYS A 346 9.52 1.25 -11.48
CA LYS A 346 10.68 1.51 -10.63
C LYS A 346 11.70 2.39 -11.35
N ALA A 347 12.05 2.07 -12.59
CA ALA A 347 12.95 2.87 -13.41
C ALA A 347 12.40 4.28 -13.71
N GLU A 348 11.08 4.44 -13.89
CA GLU A 348 10.46 5.76 -14.03
C GLU A 348 10.52 6.57 -12.73
N SER A 349 10.26 5.93 -11.58
CA SER A 349 10.36 6.57 -10.27
C SER A 349 11.79 7.06 -10.00
N GLU A 350 12.79 6.26 -10.39
CA GLU A 350 14.21 6.63 -10.32
C GLU A 350 14.54 7.87 -11.17
N LYS A 351 14.04 7.93 -12.40
CA LYS A 351 14.26 9.07 -13.31
C LYS A 351 13.59 10.35 -12.80
N GLY A 352 12.33 10.26 -12.37
CA GLY A 352 11.60 11.42 -11.86
C GLY A 352 12.25 12.01 -10.60
N GLN A 353 12.84 11.17 -9.74
CA GLN A 353 13.59 11.64 -8.57
C GLN A 353 14.97 12.19 -8.93
N ALA A 354 15.66 11.61 -9.92
CA ALA A 354 16.92 12.16 -10.41
C ALA A 354 16.75 13.55 -11.05
N GLU A 355 15.62 13.79 -11.73
CA GLU A 355 15.26 15.10 -12.29
C GLU A 355 14.83 16.13 -11.23
N GLN A 356 14.25 15.69 -10.11
CA GLN A 356 13.91 16.59 -8.98
C GLN A 356 15.11 16.98 -8.10
N LEU A 357 16.21 16.21 -8.19
CA LEU A 357 17.45 16.43 -7.43
C LEU A 357 18.51 17.23 -8.22
N LEU A 358 18.25 17.52 -9.49
CA LEU A 358 19.04 18.41 -10.36
C LEU A 358 18.36 19.78 -10.43
#